data_AF-A0AAV4C8S0-F1
#
_entry.id   AF-A0AAV4C8S0-F1
#
_cell.length_a   1.000
_cell.length_b   1.000
_cell.length_c   1.000
_cell.angle_alpha   90.00
_cell.angle_beta   90.00
_cell.angle_gamma   90.00
#
_symmetry.space_group_name_H-M   'P 1'
#
loop_
_entity.id
_entity.type
_entity.pdbx_description
1 polymer ?
#
loop_
_entity_poly.entity_id
_entity_poly.type
_entity_poly.pdbx_seq_one_letter_code
_entity_poly.pdbx_strand_id
1 'polypeptide(L)'
;MDPYMADTEVEEENLDKQDLDLDLQPEGDDNDWVKNTRNFPRISPFSGQPGLKVDLPDDPSAFDIYKLIITDDLLRSWKLETNQYARTIINSKNHQLLSNSSRLKTWEDCNLG
;
A
#
# COMPACT_ATOMS: atom_id res chain seq x y z
N MET A 1 -32.84 21.81 -34.53
CA MET A 1 -31.63 22.63 -34.72
C MET A 1 -31.75 23.73 -33.69
N ASP A 2 -31.26 23.48 -32.48
CA ASP A 2 -31.35 24.41 -31.35
C ASP A 2 -29.94 24.93 -31.00
N PRO A 3 -29.83 26.19 -30.55
CA PRO A 3 -28.59 26.95 -30.45
C PRO A 3 -27.96 26.80 -29.07
N TYR A 4 -26.71 26.37 -28.99
CA TYR A 4 -25.95 26.39 -27.75
C TYR A 4 -24.49 26.72 -28.00
N MET A 5 -24.01 27.63 -27.15
CA MET A 5 -22.63 28.02 -26.85
C MET A 5 -22.06 29.15 -27.71
N ALA A 6 -22.33 30.35 -27.17
CA ALA A 6 -21.57 31.56 -27.36
C ALA A 6 -20.10 31.37 -26.95
N ASP A 7 -19.27 32.21 -27.58
CA ASP A 7 -17.83 32.32 -27.44
C ASP A 7 -17.36 32.29 -25.98
N THR A 8 -16.42 31.41 -25.68
CA THR A 8 -15.55 31.56 -24.51
C THR A 8 -14.13 31.57 -25.03
N GLU A 9 -13.65 32.77 -25.32
CA GLU A 9 -12.25 33.06 -25.55
C GLU A 9 -11.49 32.67 -24.27
N VAL A 10 -10.56 31.72 -24.39
CA VAL A 10 -9.67 31.34 -23.29
C VAL A 10 -8.55 32.38 -23.28
N GLU A 11 -8.67 33.37 -22.40
CA GLU A 11 -7.56 34.26 -22.06
C GLU A 11 -6.49 33.43 -21.32
N GLU A 12 -5.33 33.23 -21.96
CA GLU A 12 -4.15 32.68 -21.31
C GLU A 12 -3.62 33.71 -20.30
N GLU A 13 -4.04 33.59 -19.03
CA GLU A 13 -3.42 34.32 -17.93
C GLU A 13 -1.97 33.86 -17.77
N ASN A 14 -1.05 34.76 -18.16
CA ASN A 14 0.36 34.73 -17.80
C ASN A 14 0.46 34.74 -16.27
N LEU A 15 0.70 33.57 -15.69
CA LEU A 15 1.10 33.46 -14.29
C LEU A 15 2.50 34.03 -14.12
N ASP A 16 2.52 35.26 -13.60
CA ASP A 16 3.69 35.98 -13.15
C ASP A 16 4.60 35.07 -12.33
N LYS A 17 5.87 35.03 -12.75
CA LYS A 17 6.97 34.41 -12.03
C LYS A 17 7.12 35.15 -10.70
N GLN A 18 6.49 34.60 -9.66
CA GLN A 18 6.83 34.99 -8.30
C GLN A 18 8.24 34.46 -8.03
N ASP A 19 9.21 35.37 -8.08
CA ASP A 19 10.53 35.18 -7.52
C ASP A 19 10.37 34.87 -6.03
N LEU A 20 10.24 33.58 -5.71
CA LEU A 20 10.43 33.08 -4.36
C LEU A 20 11.90 33.30 -4.04
N ASP A 21 12.17 34.40 -3.34
CA ASP A 21 13.43 34.65 -2.64
C ASP A 21 13.55 33.58 -1.53
N LEU A 22 13.88 32.37 -1.96
CA LEU A 22 14.32 31.28 -1.10
C LEU A 22 15.66 31.75 -0.57
N ASP A 23 15.61 32.27 0.65
CA ASP A 23 16.74 32.53 1.52
C ASP A 23 17.56 31.22 1.61
N LEU A 24 18.48 31.05 0.66
CA LEU A 24 19.45 29.99 0.57
C LEU A 24 20.40 30.20 1.75
N GLN A 25 19.96 29.78 2.92
CA GLN A 25 20.88 29.54 4.02
C GLN A 25 21.94 28.59 3.50
N PRO A 26 23.24 28.91 3.64
CA PRO A 26 24.28 27.99 3.22
C PRO A 26 24.01 26.67 3.95
N GLU A 27 23.75 25.62 3.17
CA GLU A 27 23.58 24.27 3.71
C GLU A 27 24.77 24.03 4.64
N GLY A 28 24.47 23.95 5.94
CA GLY A 28 25.46 23.60 6.93
C GLY A 28 26.06 22.28 6.48
N ASP A 29 27.39 22.23 6.36
CA ASP A 29 28.16 21.07 5.95
C ASP A 29 27.59 19.77 6.56
N ASP A 30 26.75 19.06 5.77
CA ASP A 30 26.05 17.82 6.14
C ASP A 30 27.02 16.68 6.53
N ASN A 31 28.34 16.90 6.40
CA ASN A 31 29.38 15.99 6.84
C ASN A 31 29.65 16.00 8.35
N ASP A 32 28.95 16.82 9.14
CA ASP A 32 29.16 16.89 10.60
C ASP A 32 28.73 15.63 11.36
N TRP A 33 27.92 14.74 10.76
CA TRP A 33 27.45 13.52 11.42
C TRP A 33 28.53 12.44 11.63
N VAL A 34 29.68 12.53 10.95
CA VAL A 34 30.68 11.43 10.91
C VAL A 34 32.09 11.87 11.35
N LYS A 35 32.29 13.10 11.81
CA LYS A 35 33.64 13.66 12.04
C LYS A 35 34.43 12.99 13.18
N ASN A 36 33.82 12.11 13.99
CA ASN A 36 34.49 11.48 15.12
C ASN A 36 34.16 9.98 15.31
N THR A 37 34.64 9.14 14.40
CA THR A 37 34.47 7.67 14.47
C THR A 37 35.54 6.93 15.27
N ARG A 38 36.48 7.64 15.92
CA ARG A 38 37.60 7.03 16.67
C ARG A 38 37.16 6.02 17.74
N ASN A 39 35.96 6.17 18.29
CA ASN A 39 35.38 5.28 19.31
C ASN A 39 34.08 4.60 18.86
N PHE A 40 33.74 4.61 17.57
CA PHE A 40 32.61 3.81 17.10
C PHE A 40 32.93 2.33 17.32
N PRO A 41 32.01 1.53 17.88
CA PRO A 41 32.18 0.09 17.89
C PRO A 41 32.44 -0.34 16.46
N ARG A 42 33.58 -0.99 16.20
CA ARG A 42 33.77 -1.68 14.93
C ARG A 42 32.73 -2.79 14.92
N ILE A 43 31.60 -2.54 14.29
CA ILE A 43 30.56 -3.54 14.08
C ILE A 43 31.30 -4.66 13.37
N SER A 44 31.39 -5.82 14.01
CA SER A 44 31.93 -7.01 13.37
C SER A 44 31.23 -7.15 12.03
N PRO A 45 31.95 -7.43 10.92
CA PRO A 45 31.28 -7.71 9.66
C PRO A 45 30.18 -8.73 9.93
N PHE A 46 28.98 -8.47 9.40
CA PHE A 46 27.83 -9.33 9.57
C PHE A 46 28.25 -10.78 9.35
N SER A 47 28.24 -11.58 10.41
CA SER A 47 28.70 -12.97 10.38
C SER A 47 27.59 -13.95 10.01
N GLY A 48 26.39 -13.44 9.72
CA GLY A 48 25.31 -14.22 9.17
C GLY A 48 25.53 -14.49 7.68
N GLN A 49 24.87 -15.54 7.18
CA GLN A 49 24.73 -15.70 5.74
C GLN A 49 23.65 -14.72 5.27
N PRO A 50 23.96 -13.78 4.37
CA PRO A 50 22.95 -12.89 3.81
C PRO A 50 21.94 -13.69 2.99
N GLY A 51 20.70 -13.24 2.97
CA GLY A 51 19.61 -13.86 2.21
C GLY A 51 18.58 -14.60 3.07
N LEU A 52 17.42 -14.85 2.47
CA LEU A 52 16.35 -15.62 3.08
C LEU A 52 16.62 -17.10 2.86
N LYS A 53 16.82 -17.85 3.95
CA LYS A 53 17.02 -19.30 3.91
C LYS A 53 15.67 -20.00 3.91
N VAL A 54 15.16 -20.26 2.72
CA VAL A 54 13.89 -20.93 2.50
C VAL A 54 14.12 -22.03 1.48
N ASP A 55 13.59 -23.21 1.77
CA ASP A 55 13.65 -24.33 0.83
C ASP A 55 12.67 -24.03 -0.31
N LEU A 56 13.24 -23.84 -1.49
CA LEU A 56 12.52 -23.63 -2.74
C LEU A 56 12.78 -24.81 -3.68
N PRO A 57 11.86 -25.11 -4.60
CA PRO A 57 12.13 -26.08 -5.66
C PRO A 57 13.27 -25.60 -6.57
N ASP A 58 13.88 -26.52 -7.31
CA ASP A 58 15.07 -26.26 -8.14
C ASP A 58 14.85 -25.15 -9.19
N ASP A 59 13.61 -24.96 -9.65
CA ASP A 59 13.18 -23.87 -10.53
C ASP A 59 11.95 -23.18 -9.92
N PRO A 60 12.14 -22.20 -9.01
CA PRO A 60 11.04 -21.57 -8.30
C PRO A 60 10.28 -20.62 -9.20
N SER A 61 8.95 -20.76 -9.18
CA SER A 61 8.06 -19.77 -9.79
C SER A 61 7.89 -18.56 -8.88
N ALA A 62 7.41 -17.44 -9.44
CA ALA A 62 6.98 -16.29 -8.64
C ALA A 62 5.89 -16.66 -7.61
N PHE A 63 5.10 -17.69 -7.89
CA PHE A 63 4.06 -18.16 -6.98
C PHE A 63 4.64 -18.89 -5.77
N ASP A 64 5.75 -19.61 -5.92
CA ASP A 64 6.43 -20.27 -4.80
C ASP A 64 6.98 -19.25 -3.81
N ILE A 65 7.52 -18.14 -4.31
CA ILE A 65 7.98 -17.02 -3.48
C ILE A 65 6.80 -16.33 -2.79
N TYR A 66 5.69 -16.11 -3.52
CA TYR A 66 4.48 -15.50 -2.96
C TYR A 66 3.92 -16.30 -1.77
N LYS A 67 3.91 -17.64 -1.87
CA LYS A 67 3.43 -18.53 -0.80
C LYS A 67 4.24 -18.47 0.49
N LEU A 68 5.50 -18.01 0.44
CA LEU A 68 6.29 -17.77 1.65
C LEU A 68 5.70 -16.66 2.52
N ILE A 69 4.97 -15.73 1.90
CA ILE A 69 4.37 -14.57 2.57
C ILE A 69 2.89 -14.81 2.81
N ILE A 70 2.18 -15.26 1.77
CA ILE A 70 0.75 -15.57 1.84
C ILE A 70 0.56 -17.07 1.98
N THR A 71 0.54 -17.51 3.24
CA THR A 71 0.44 -18.91 3.61
C THR A 71 -1.01 -19.40 3.62
N ASP A 72 -1.19 -20.72 3.56
CA ASP A 72 -2.51 -21.34 3.65
C ASP A 72 -3.21 -21.07 4.99
N ASP A 73 -2.45 -20.89 6.07
CA ASP A 73 -2.98 -20.49 7.38
C ASP A 73 -3.54 -19.08 7.35
N LEU A 74 -2.85 -18.15 6.69
CA LEU A 74 -3.31 -16.78 6.51
C LEU A 74 -4.59 -16.75 5.65
N LEU A 75 -4.59 -17.47 4.53
CA LEU A 75 -5.77 -17.59 3.66
C LEU A 75 -6.96 -18.21 4.39
N ARG A 76 -6.73 -19.25 5.21
CA ARG A 76 -7.77 -19.85 6.06
C ARG A 76 -8.31 -18.86 7.08
N SER A 77 -7.44 -18.09 7.72
CA SER A 77 -7.83 -17.07 8.71
C SER A 77 -8.69 -15.99 8.06
N TRP A 78 -8.28 -15.47 6.91
CA TRP A 78 -9.07 -14.51 6.15
C TRP A 78 -10.43 -15.06 5.76
N LYS A 79 -10.49 -16.31 5.27
CA LYS A 79 -11.76 -16.96 4.94
C LYS A 79 -12.68 -17.05 6.16
N LEU A 80 -12.15 -17.53 7.29
CA LEU A 80 -12.93 -17.70 8.52
C LEU A 80 -13.51 -16.36 8.96
N GLU A 81 -12.65 -15.34 9.11
CA GLU A 81 -13.05 -14.02 9.59
C GLU A 81 -13.99 -13.31 8.62
N THR A 82 -13.74 -13.40 7.30
CA THR A 82 -14.60 -12.80 6.28
C THR A 82 -16.00 -13.42 6.32
N ASN A 83 -16.10 -14.75 6.38
CA ASN A 83 -17.39 -15.44 6.45
C ASN A 83 -18.08 -15.15 7.79
N GLN A 84 -17.36 -15.14 8.90
CA GLN A 84 -17.90 -14.80 10.21
C GLN A 84 -18.46 -13.37 10.20
N TYR A 85 -17.69 -12.40 9.72
CA TYR A 85 -18.15 -11.02 9.59
C TYR A 85 -19.39 -10.91 8.69
N ALA A 86 -19.36 -11.49 7.50
CA ALA A 86 -20.51 -11.48 6.59
C ALA A 86 -21.78 -12.04 7.26
N ARG A 87 -21.67 -13.18 7.95
CA ARG A 87 -22.78 -13.79 8.69
C ARG A 87 -23.28 -12.90 9.82
N THR A 88 -22.40 -12.22 10.56
CA THR A 88 -22.83 -11.29 11.61
C THR A 88 -23.68 -10.15 11.04
N ILE A 89 -23.29 -9.58 9.90
CA ILE A 89 -24.06 -8.51 9.26
C ILE A 89 -25.39 -9.04 8.72
N ILE A 90 -25.39 -10.18 8.02
CA ILE A 90 -26.60 -10.78 7.43
C ILE A 90 -27.61 -11.21 8.49
N ASN A 91 -27.15 -11.76 9.62
CA ASN A 91 -28.01 -12.22 10.70
C ASN A 91 -28.40 -11.08 11.66
N SER A 92 -27.75 -9.92 11.58
CA SER A 92 -28.10 -8.76 12.42
C SER A 92 -29.34 -8.04 11.92
N LYS A 93 -29.97 -7.26 12.82
CA LYS A 93 -31.04 -6.32 12.46
C LYS A 93 -30.63 -5.32 11.37
N ASN A 94 -29.31 -5.11 11.17
CA ASN A 94 -28.78 -4.25 10.13
C ASN A 94 -28.94 -4.82 8.72
N HIS A 95 -29.24 -6.11 8.55
CA HIS A 95 -29.52 -6.69 7.24
C HIS A 95 -30.71 -6.02 6.54
N GLN A 96 -31.74 -5.64 7.30
CA GLN A 96 -32.89 -4.89 6.78
C GLN A 96 -32.53 -3.45 6.38
N LEU A 97 -31.42 -2.92 6.92
CA LEU A 97 -30.89 -1.59 6.60
C LEU A 97 -29.89 -1.61 5.44
N LEU A 98 -29.51 -2.80 4.93
CA LEU A 98 -28.64 -2.90 3.76
C LEU A 98 -29.35 -2.34 2.53
N SER A 99 -28.65 -1.46 1.80
CA SER A 99 -29.08 -0.99 0.49
C SER A 99 -29.45 -2.17 -0.43
N ASN A 100 -30.43 -1.97 -1.31
CA ASN A 100 -30.82 -2.95 -2.32
C ASN A 100 -29.67 -3.34 -3.27
N SER A 101 -28.66 -2.49 -3.43
CA SER A 101 -27.45 -2.77 -4.20
C SER A 101 -26.35 -3.47 -3.40
N SER A 102 -26.55 -3.77 -2.11
CA SER A 102 -25.53 -4.38 -1.27
C SER A 102 -25.26 -5.83 -1.69
N ARG A 103 -24.00 -6.13 -1.99
CA ARG A 103 -23.53 -7.49 -2.31
C ARG A 103 -23.62 -8.45 -1.13
N LEU A 104 -23.77 -7.93 0.09
CA LEU A 104 -23.97 -8.75 1.29
C LEU A 104 -25.33 -9.47 1.29
N LYS A 105 -26.34 -8.97 0.55
CA LYS A 105 -27.66 -9.63 0.43
C LYS A 105 -27.59 -10.96 -0.32
N THR A 106 -26.63 -11.09 -1.22
CA THR A 106 -26.39 -12.28 -2.05
C THR A 106 -25.06 -12.93 -1.69
N TRP A 107 -24.56 -12.70 -0.47
CA TRP A 107 -23.28 -13.23 -0.04
C TRP A 107 -23.37 -14.73 0.14
N GLU A 108 -22.41 -15.44 -0.45
CA GLU A 108 -22.16 -16.85 -0.23
C GLU A 108 -20.80 -17.01 0.44
N ASP A 109 -20.64 -18.02 1.28
CA ASP A 109 -19.38 -18.25 1.98
C ASP A 109 -18.22 -18.45 0.99
N CYS A 110 -17.07 -17.80 1.26
CA CYS A 110 -15.87 -18.01 0.47
C CYS A 110 -15.41 -19.47 0.60
N ASN A 111 -15.33 -20.19 -0.53
CA ASN A 111 -14.76 -21.53 -0.61
C ASN A 111 -13.39 -21.48 -1.29
N LEU A 112 -12.39 -22.13 -0.68
CA LEU A 112 -11.11 -22.41 -1.34
C LEU A 112 -11.39 -23.68 -2.17
N GLY A 113 -11.26 -23.55 -3.49
CA GLY A 113 -11.30 -24.68 -4.42
C GLY A 113 -10.02 -25.51 -4.36
#